data_AF-A0A5C6X3U1-F1
#
_entry.id   AF-A0A5C6X3U1-F1
#
_cell.length_a   1.000
_cell.length_b   1.000
_cell.length_c   1.000
_cell.angle_alpha   90.00
_cell.angle_beta   90.00
_cell.angle_gamma   90.00
#
_symmetry.space_group_name_H-M   'P 1'
#
loop_
_entity.id
_entity.type
_entity.pdbx_description
1 polymer ?
#
loop_
_entity_poly.entity_id
_entity_poly.type
_entity_poly.pdbx_seq_one_letter_code
_entity_poly.pdbx_strand_id
1 'polypeptide(L)'
;MAALVSFMGTGCAMGPAQPTGLDSVEQPTARVKVEWRVPLSSDRPWEINPREFGKPVLAPGGDLVVGASDGYVYRVRTDSGEVVWSKDLGGAIDAPVTLADGFVYVASARGSLHKLSWERGEEIWRAEARSTFEAQPAVGQGLVAVTDSADVLYVFDEVSGELVWDYQRRQPDFFTIKGGGTPVISGDRIYCGFADGHLVSLFADSGELDWAANLGDASQEFGDVDLPVIEDGELLYAVSYAGGIYAVEKSSGALMWRQDIESVADLIMQGPWLLGVSATGHVFALSKNDGEPVWRFRMPDEQSPVALSTTGPLLSVATASGPLYLVRTRDGRPVTRWNPSSGFQRAPVYDSVRGYTLSNRGYLYGYRLAY
;
A
#
# COMPACT_ATOMS: atom_id res chain seq x y z
N MET A 1 53.91 10.84 41.79
CA MET A 1 53.06 9.79 41.19
C MET A 1 51.65 10.35 41.05
N ALA A 2 51.27 10.78 39.85
CA ALA A 2 49.92 11.17 39.52
C ALA A 2 49.19 9.94 38.96
N ALA A 3 48.08 9.55 39.56
CA ALA A 3 47.23 8.48 39.06
C ALA A 3 46.07 9.12 38.29
N LEU A 4 46.04 8.91 36.97
CA LEU A 4 44.88 9.17 36.13
C LEU A 4 43.75 8.21 36.55
N VAL A 5 42.60 8.77 36.89
CA VAL A 5 41.33 8.03 36.96
C VAL A 5 40.69 8.12 35.58
N SER A 6 40.71 7.02 34.85
CA SER A 6 39.97 6.84 33.60
C SER A 6 38.50 6.58 33.93
N PHE A 7 37.61 7.48 33.49
CA PHE A 7 36.17 7.22 33.42
C PHE A 7 35.88 6.51 32.08
N MET A 8 35.69 5.19 32.11
CA MET A 8 35.01 4.49 31.02
C MET A 8 33.50 4.65 31.22
N GLY A 9 32.91 5.58 30.48
CA GLY A 9 31.46 5.61 30.28
C GLY A 9 31.08 4.48 29.33
N THR A 10 30.56 3.38 29.86
CA THR A 10 29.81 2.39 29.08
C THR A 10 28.48 3.00 28.68
N GLY A 11 28.42 3.56 27.47
CA GLY A 11 27.15 3.83 26.80
C GLY A 11 26.49 2.49 26.48
N CYS A 12 25.43 2.14 27.21
CA CYS A 12 24.54 1.06 26.81
C CYS A 12 23.82 1.51 25.53
N ALA A 13 24.28 1.02 24.37
CA ALA A 13 23.45 1.01 23.18
C ALA A 13 22.22 0.15 23.50
N MET A 14 21.05 0.79 23.69
CA MET A 14 19.80 0.06 23.82
C MET A 14 19.49 -0.55 22.46
N GLY A 15 19.57 -1.88 22.36
CA GLY A 15 19.08 -2.60 21.19
C GLY A 15 17.58 -2.34 20.97
N PRO A 16 17.06 -2.60 19.76
CA PRO A 16 15.66 -2.34 19.42
C PRO A 16 14.74 -3.05 20.41
N ALA A 17 13.68 -2.36 20.84
CA ALA A 17 12.69 -2.96 21.71
C ALA A 17 12.06 -4.15 20.99
N GLN A 18 12.14 -5.33 21.61
CA GLN A 18 11.42 -6.53 21.19
C GLN A 18 10.16 -6.65 22.06
N PRO A 19 8.97 -6.41 21.51
CA PRO A 19 7.72 -6.73 22.20
C PRO A 19 7.66 -8.24 22.46
N THR A 20 7.62 -8.63 23.73
CA THR A 20 7.38 -10.02 24.11
C THR A 20 5.90 -10.37 23.98
N GLY A 21 5.58 -11.42 23.23
CA GLY A 21 4.32 -12.16 23.28
C GLY A 21 3.13 -11.54 22.55
N LEU A 22 2.92 -11.91 21.28
CA LEU A 22 1.61 -11.75 20.62
C LEU A 22 0.60 -12.82 21.03
N ASP A 23 1.08 -13.93 21.59
CA ASP A 23 0.24 -14.94 22.22
C ASP A 23 -0.49 -14.40 23.47
N SER A 24 -0.12 -13.20 23.94
CA SER A 24 -0.67 -12.54 25.13
C SER A 24 -1.91 -11.65 24.88
N VAL A 25 -2.56 -11.72 23.71
CA VAL A 25 -3.92 -11.15 23.55
C VAL A 25 -4.97 -12.03 24.25
N GLU A 26 -4.67 -12.53 25.46
CA GLU A 26 -5.64 -13.22 26.30
C GLU A 26 -6.66 -12.24 26.89
N GLN A 27 -6.31 -10.95 26.98
CA GLN A 27 -7.21 -9.88 27.43
C GLN A 27 -7.10 -8.66 26.50
N PRO A 28 -7.94 -8.58 25.45
CA PRO A 28 -7.94 -7.43 24.56
C PRO A 28 -8.31 -6.15 25.35
N THR A 29 -7.54 -5.09 25.15
CA THR A 29 -7.77 -3.77 25.77
C THR A 29 -8.78 -2.92 25.01
N ALA A 30 -9.23 -3.40 23.85
CA ALA A 30 -10.33 -2.84 23.07
C ALA A 30 -11.05 -3.95 22.31
N ARG A 31 -12.33 -3.76 22.02
CA ARG A 31 -13.15 -4.67 21.19
C ARG A 31 -13.58 -3.98 19.91
N VAL A 32 -13.56 -4.72 18.81
CA VAL A 32 -14.15 -4.27 17.55
C VAL A 32 -15.67 -4.44 17.63
N LYS A 33 -16.41 -3.33 17.53
CA LYS A 33 -17.86 -3.32 17.38
C LYS A 33 -18.19 -3.05 15.92
N VAL A 34 -18.72 -4.07 15.24
CA VAL A 34 -19.28 -3.93 13.89
C VAL A 34 -20.58 -3.13 13.98
N GLU A 35 -20.70 -2.09 13.17
CA GLU A 35 -21.90 -1.25 13.10
C GLU A 35 -22.80 -1.65 11.95
N TRP A 36 -22.16 -1.92 10.81
CA TRP A 36 -22.81 -2.40 9.60
C TRP A 36 -21.84 -3.29 8.82
N ARG A 37 -22.40 -4.15 7.98
CA ARG A 37 -21.67 -4.91 6.97
C ARG A 37 -22.52 -5.03 5.72
N VAL A 38 -21.91 -4.93 4.55
CA VAL A 38 -22.59 -5.06 3.27
C VAL A 38 -21.82 -6.04 2.38
N PRO A 39 -22.52 -7.00 1.74
CA PRO A 39 -21.92 -7.85 0.73
C PRO A 39 -21.72 -7.04 -0.56
N LEU A 40 -20.47 -6.92 -1.03
CA LEU A 40 -20.17 -6.30 -2.33
C LEU A 40 -20.00 -7.39 -3.38
N SER A 41 -18.91 -8.15 -3.29
CA SER A 41 -18.57 -9.22 -4.22
C SER A 41 -18.93 -10.63 -3.71
N SER A 42 -19.68 -10.73 -2.61
CA SER A 42 -19.90 -12.01 -1.91
C SER A 42 -21.13 -12.79 -2.40
N ASP A 43 -20.90 -14.03 -2.86
CA ASP A 43 -21.18 -15.27 -2.11
C ASP A 43 -20.51 -16.44 -2.85
N ARG A 44 -19.25 -16.72 -2.50
CA ARG A 44 -18.47 -17.85 -3.03
C ARG A 44 -18.26 -18.91 -1.94
N PRO A 45 -19.34 -19.58 -1.48
CA PRO A 45 -19.27 -20.45 -0.30
C PRO A 45 -18.38 -21.69 -0.50
N TRP A 46 -18.07 -22.01 -1.76
CA TRP A 46 -17.24 -23.15 -2.16
C TRP A 46 -15.75 -22.81 -2.30
N GLU A 47 -15.37 -21.52 -2.21
CA GLU A 47 -13.98 -21.11 -2.38
C GLU A 47 -13.19 -21.33 -1.07
N ILE A 48 -12.17 -22.20 -1.15
CA ILE A 48 -11.42 -22.67 0.03
C ILE A 48 -10.51 -21.58 0.61
N ASN A 49 -10.03 -20.66 -0.22
CA ASN A 49 -9.18 -19.51 0.16
C ASN A 49 -9.55 -18.28 -0.68
N PRO A 50 -10.71 -17.64 -0.42
CA PRO A 50 -11.12 -16.50 -1.21
C PRO A 50 -10.15 -15.33 -0.99
N ARG A 51 -9.91 -14.53 -2.03
CA ARG A 51 -9.09 -13.32 -1.97
C ARG A 51 -9.89 -12.16 -2.56
N GLU A 52 -9.85 -11.04 -1.88
CA GLU A 52 -10.49 -9.81 -2.33
C GLU A 52 -9.47 -8.68 -2.20
N PHE A 53 -9.11 -8.08 -3.35
CA PHE A 53 -8.04 -7.09 -3.46
C PHE A 53 -8.55 -5.65 -3.50
N GLY A 54 -9.88 -5.47 -3.54
CA GLY A 54 -10.50 -4.17 -3.38
C GLY A 54 -10.04 -3.45 -2.12
N LYS A 55 -9.52 -2.24 -2.27
CA LYS A 55 -9.17 -1.35 -1.16
C LYS A 55 -10.23 -0.25 -1.03
N PRO A 56 -10.95 -0.15 0.11
CA PRO A 56 -11.80 1.00 0.35
C PRO A 56 -10.96 2.28 0.43
N VAL A 57 -11.43 3.35 -0.20
CA VAL A 57 -10.80 4.68 -0.19
C VAL A 57 -11.82 5.66 0.35
N LEU A 58 -11.42 6.41 1.38
CA LEU A 58 -12.26 7.40 2.04
C LEU A 58 -12.16 8.75 1.33
N ALA A 59 -13.29 9.28 0.87
CA ALA A 59 -13.35 10.62 0.32
C ALA A 59 -13.35 11.68 1.43
N PRO A 60 -12.78 12.88 1.17
CA PRO A 60 -12.96 14.02 2.04
C PRO A 60 -14.46 14.29 2.27
N GLY A 61 -14.92 14.26 3.52
CA GLY A 61 -16.32 14.54 3.87
C GLY A 61 -17.23 13.31 4.03
N GLY A 62 -16.74 12.09 3.77
CA GLY A 62 -17.24 10.91 4.50
C GLY A 62 -17.97 9.81 3.74
N ASP A 63 -17.84 9.65 2.43
CA ASP A 63 -18.24 8.37 1.78
C ASP A 63 -16.99 7.57 1.37
N LEU A 64 -17.16 6.27 1.17
CA LEU A 64 -16.14 5.37 0.64
C LEU A 64 -16.35 5.14 -0.86
N VAL A 65 -15.26 4.92 -1.59
CA VAL A 65 -15.32 4.20 -2.87
C VAL A 65 -14.45 2.96 -2.79
N VAL A 66 -14.92 1.88 -3.39
CA VAL A 66 -14.22 0.59 -3.39
C VAL A 66 -14.49 -0.13 -4.70
N GLY A 67 -13.43 -0.57 -5.37
CA GLY A 67 -13.51 -1.58 -6.42
C GLY A 67 -13.60 -2.97 -5.81
N ALA A 68 -14.25 -3.91 -6.48
CA ALA A 68 -14.36 -5.29 -6.01
C ALA A 68 -14.10 -6.31 -7.13
N SER A 69 -13.85 -7.55 -6.71
CA SER A 69 -13.53 -8.67 -7.61
C SER A 69 -14.68 -9.13 -8.52
N ASP A 70 -15.90 -8.65 -8.29
CA ASP A 70 -17.06 -8.85 -9.17
C ASP A 70 -17.07 -7.92 -10.40
N GLY A 71 -16.12 -6.99 -10.46
CA GLY A 71 -15.95 -6.02 -11.54
C GLY A 71 -16.72 -4.72 -11.36
N TYR A 72 -17.32 -4.52 -10.19
CA TYR A 72 -18.01 -3.28 -9.84
C TYR A 72 -17.12 -2.33 -9.05
N VAL A 73 -17.42 -1.05 -9.21
CA VAL A 73 -16.99 0.02 -8.30
C VAL A 73 -18.23 0.50 -7.55
N TYR A 74 -18.09 0.64 -6.24
CA TYR A 74 -19.17 1.02 -5.34
C TYR A 74 -18.82 2.31 -4.61
N ARG A 75 -19.74 3.28 -4.57
CA ARG A 75 -19.73 4.36 -3.57
C ARG A 75 -20.64 3.98 -2.42
N VAL A 76 -20.13 4.03 -1.19
CA VAL A 76 -20.81 3.53 0.01
C VAL A 76 -20.80 4.58 1.11
N ARG A 77 -21.96 4.81 1.74
CA ARG A 77 -22.06 5.69 2.89
C ARG A 77 -21.35 5.11 4.10
N THR A 78 -20.51 5.91 4.74
CA THR A 78 -19.72 5.46 5.90
C THR A 78 -20.54 5.21 7.17
N ASP A 79 -21.70 5.85 7.32
CA ASP A 79 -22.51 5.80 8.52
C ASP A 79 -23.42 4.56 8.60
N SER A 80 -23.80 4.04 7.44
CA SER A 80 -24.85 3.02 7.27
C SER A 80 -24.42 1.84 6.42
N GLY A 81 -23.38 1.98 5.59
CA GLY A 81 -23.01 0.98 4.59
C GLY A 81 -23.90 1.01 3.35
N GLU A 82 -24.83 1.96 3.23
CA GLU A 82 -25.71 2.08 2.06
C GLU A 82 -24.89 2.34 0.79
N VAL A 83 -25.13 1.52 -0.25
CA VAL A 83 -24.55 1.74 -1.57
C VAL A 83 -25.27 2.92 -2.23
N VAL A 84 -24.56 4.02 -2.45
CA VAL A 84 -25.08 5.23 -3.12
C VAL A 84 -25.23 4.99 -4.62
N TRP A 85 -24.18 4.42 -5.23
CA TRP A 85 -24.19 3.98 -6.62
C TRP A 85 -23.21 2.81 -6.79
N SER A 86 -23.43 2.03 -7.84
CA SER A 86 -22.48 1.03 -8.32
C SER A 86 -22.34 1.12 -9.84
N LYS A 87 -21.15 0.77 -10.35
CA LYS A 87 -20.83 0.80 -11.78
C LYS A 87 -20.09 -0.48 -12.15
N ASP A 88 -20.68 -1.25 -13.07
CA ASP A 88 -20.02 -2.39 -13.70
C ASP A 88 -19.00 -1.91 -14.74
N LEU A 89 -17.74 -2.31 -14.57
CA LEU A 89 -16.65 -2.05 -15.50
C LEU A 89 -16.25 -3.30 -16.31
N GLY A 90 -16.94 -4.42 -16.08
CA GLY A 90 -16.83 -5.66 -16.86
C GLY A 90 -15.63 -6.53 -16.50
N GLY A 91 -14.82 -6.17 -15.50
CA GLY A 91 -13.66 -6.94 -15.06
C GLY A 91 -13.24 -6.56 -13.65
N ALA A 92 -12.66 -7.51 -12.91
CA ALA A 92 -12.26 -7.35 -11.51
C ALA A 92 -11.44 -6.07 -11.28
N ILE A 93 -11.70 -5.41 -10.15
CA ILE A 93 -11.01 -4.19 -9.73
C ILE A 93 -10.10 -4.52 -8.54
N ASP A 94 -8.91 -5.03 -8.87
CA ASP A 94 -7.93 -5.49 -7.87
C ASP A 94 -6.95 -4.37 -7.46
N ALA A 95 -6.80 -3.36 -8.30
CA ALA A 95 -6.05 -2.15 -8.01
C ALA A 95 -6.87 -1.21 -7.11
N PRO A 96 -6.25 -0.53 -6.12
CA PRO A 96 -6.90 0.56 -5.41
C PRO A 96 -7.38 1.66 -6.36
N VAL A 97 -8.51 2.28 -6.03
CA VAL A 97 -9.03 3.44 -6.77
C VAL A 97 -8.33 4.72 -6.33
N THR A 98 -8.35 5.75 -7.18
CA THR A 98 -7.85 7.09 -6.81
C THR A 98 -8.98 8.11 -6.87
N LEU A 99 -9.06 8.96 -5.84
CA LEU A 99 -10.00 10.07 -5.79
C LEU A 99 -9.23 11.37 -6.00
N ALA A 100 -9.60 12.12 -7.04
CA ALA A 100 -9.02 13.43 -7.31
C ALA A 100 -10.05 14.32 -8.02
N ASP A 101 -10.11 15.59 -7.63
CA ASP A 101 -10.89 16.64 -8.30
C ASP A 101 -12.37 16.32 -8.59
N GLY A 102 -13.02 15.57 -7.68
CA GLY A 102 -14.42 15.16 -7.84
C GLY A 102 -14.65 13.97 -8.77
N PHE A 103 -13.59 13.23 -9.09
CA PHE A 103 -13.62 12.03 -9.93
C PHE A 103 -13.02 10.82 -9.22
N VAL A 104 -13.39 9.65 -9.74
CA VAL A 104 -12.85 8.34 -9.35
C VAL A 104 -12.08 7.77 -10.54
N TYR A 105 -10.80 7.46 -10.33
CA TYR A 105 -9.94 6.84 -11.32
C TYR A 105 -9.76 5.37 -10.98
N VAL A 106 -10.03 4.50 -11.94
CA VAL A 106 -10.15 3.06 -11.72
C VAL A 106 -9.39 2.30 -12.79
N ALA A 107 -8.39 1.53 -12.36
CA ALA A 107 -7.69 0.55 -13.16
C ALA A 107 -8.36 -0.82 -13.03
N SER A 108 -8.78 -1.41 -14.15
CA SER A 108 -9.36 -2.75 -14.19
C SER A 108 -8.32 -3.80 -14.58
N ALA A 109 -8.48 -5.01 -14.06
CA ALA A 109 -7.71 -6.18 -14.45
C ALA A 109 -7.93 -6.61 -15.93
N ARG A 110 -8.76 -5.90 -16.70
CA ARG A 110 -8.86 -6.07 -18.17
C ARG A 110 -8.02 -5.07 -18.98
N GLY A 111 -7.20 -4.25 -18.31
CA GLY A 111 -6.35 -3.27 -19.00
C GLY A 111 -7.09 -2.00 -19.40
N SER A 112 -8.20 -1.68 -18.75
CA SER A 112 -8.92 -0.42 -18.95
C SER A 112 -8.73 0.51 -17.76
N LEU A 113 -8.54 1.80 -18.07
CA LEU A 113 -8.48 2.90 -17.12
C LEU A 113 -9.73 3.75 -17.31
N HIS A 114 -10.46 4.00 -16.23
CA HIS A 114 -11.73 4.73 -16.26
C HIS A 114 -11.63 5.98 -15.39
N LYS A 115 -12.19 7.09 -15.87
CA LYS A 115 -12.53 8.25 -15.03
C LYS A 115 -14.03 8.29 -14.86
N LEU A 116 -14.49 8.21 -13.61
CA LEU A 116 -15.91 8.23 -13.25
C LEU A 116 -16.25 9.50 -12.47
N SER A 117 -17.46 10.01 -12.65
CA SER A 117 -18.01 11.05 -11.78
C SER A 117 -18.19 10.54 -10.36
N TRP A 118 -17.70 11.27 -9.36
CA TRP A 118 -17.93 10.97 -7.95
C TRP A 118 -19.44 10.92 -7.59
N GLU A 119 -20.23 11.81 -8.17
CA GLU A 119 -21.63 11.99 -7.78
C GLU A 119 -22.53 10.84 -8.21
N ARG A 120 -22.29 10.27 -9.40
CA ARG A 120 -23.20 9.30 -10.01
C ARG A 120 -22.53 8.02 -10.50
N GLY A 121 -21.21 7.93 -10.48
CA GLY A 121 -20.48 6.80 -11.06
C GLY A 121 -20.57 6.74 -12.60
N GLU A 122 -20.99 7.85 -13.24
CA GLU A 122 -21.03 7.97 -14.69
C GLU A 122 -19.62 7.97 -15.27
N GLU A 123 -19.39 7.21 -16.34
CA GLU A 123 -18.10 7.18 -17.03
C GLU A 123 -17.91 8.47 -17.84
N ILE A 124 -16.83 9.21 -17.54
CA ILE A 124 -16.44 10.44 -18.23
C ILE A 124 -15.61 10.08 -19.46
N TRP A 125 -14.59 9.25 -19.26
CA TRP A 125 -13.79 8.68 -20.33
C TRP A 125 -13.26 7.30 -19.92
N ARG A 126 -12.79 6.57 -20.93
CA ARG A 126 -12.10 5.29 -20.80
C ARG A 126 -10.89 5.26 -21.72
N ALA A 127 -9.78 4.78 -21.20
CA ALA A 127 -8.58 4.45 -21.96
C ALA A 127 -8.30 2.94 -21.86
N GLU A 128 -7.62 2.39 -22.87
CA GLU A 128 -7.22 0.99 -22.91
C GLU A 128 -5.70 0.87 -23.06
N ALA A 129 -5.10 -0.01 -22.28
CA ALA A 129 -3.72 -0.42 -22.42
C ALA A 129 -3.61 -1.78 -23.11
N ARG A 130 -2.36 -2.17 -23.38
CA ARG A 130 -2.03 -3.45 -24.02
C ARG A 130 -2.10 -4.63 -23.05
N SER A 131 -1.94 -4.38 -21.76
CA SER A 131 -2.00 -5.37 -20.69
C SER A 131 -2.85 -4.90 -19.51
N THR A 132 -3.01 -5.77 -18.52
CA THR A 132 -3.84 -5.55 -17.34
C THR A 132 -3.22 -4.49 -16.42
N PHE A 133 -4.02 -3.56 -15.92
CA PHE A 133 -3.57 -2.63 -14.90
C PHE A 133 -3.75 -3.26 -13.51
N GLU A 134 -2.66 -3.35 -12.76
CA GLU A 134 -2.64 -3.92 -11.40
C GLU A 134 -2.27 -2.87 -10.33
N ALA A 135 -1.77 -1.71 -10.75
CA ALA A 135 -1.34 -0.61 -9.88
C ALA A 135 -2.43 0.45 -9.67
N GLN A 136 -2.36 1.14 -8.53
CA GLN A 136 -3.20 2.30 -8.26
C GLN A 136 -2.86 3.45 -9.24
N PRO A 137 -3.83 4.09 -9.91
CA PRO A 137 -3.54 5.25 -10.75
C PRO A 137 -3.06 6.45 -9.93
N ALA A 138 -2.02 7.15 -10.37
CA ALA A 138 -1.63 8.44 -9.83
C ALA A 138 -2.27 9.57 -10.64
N VAL A 139 -2.75 10.61 -9.97
CA VAL A 139 -3.43 11.74 -10.60
C VAL A 139 -2.84 13.04 -10.07
N GLY A 140 -2.49 13.95 -10.97
CA GLY A 140 -1.98 15.27 -10.61
C GLY A 140 -1.44 16.01 -11.83
N GLN A 141 -1.38 17.34 -11.74
CA GLN A 141 -0.86 18.21 -12.80
C GLN A 141 -1.55 18.03 -14.17
N GLY A 142 -2.84 17.65 -14.18
CA GLY A 142 -3.58 17.37 -15.41
C GLY A 142 -3.22 16.04 -16.07
N LEU A 143 -2.53 15.14 -15.36
CA LEU A 143 -2.11 13.83 -15.85
C LEU A 143 -2.65 12.69 -14.99
N VAL A 144 -2.83 11.54 -15.63
CA VAL A 144 -3.12 10.26 -14.96
C VAL A 144 -2.06 9.24 -15.36
N ALA A 145 -1.29 8.76 -14.39
CA ALA A 145 -0.22 7.79 -14.60
C ALA A 145 -0.57 6.43 -14.01
N VAL A 146 -0.31 5.34 -14.75
CA VAL A 146 -0.57 3.98 -14.27
C VAL A 146 0.34 2.98 -14.98
N THR A 147 0.81 1.96 -14.26
CA THR A 147 1.61 0.87 -14.81
C THR A 147 0.76 -0.36 -15.10
N ASP A 148 0.98 -1.00 -16.24
CA ASP A 148 0.40 -2.31 -16.55
C ASP A 148 1.30 -3.48 -16.07
N SER A 149 0.79 -4.70 -16.21
CA SER A 149 1.51 -5.92 -15.83
C SER A 149 2.67 -6.29 -16.76
N ALA A 150 2.95 -5.47 -17.78
CA ALA A 150 4.06 -5.63 -18.71
C ALA A 150 5.16 -4.58 -18.45
N ASP A 151 5.14 -3.96 -17.26
CA ASP A 151 6.08 -2.91 -16.84
C ASP A 151 6.09 -1.70 -17.78
N VAL A 152 4.94 -1.38 -18.38
CA VAL A 152 4.75 -0.14 -19.14
C VAL A 152 4.05 0.87 -18.26
N LEU A 153 4.71 2.01 -18.04
CA LEU A 153 4.08 3.20 -17.46
C LEU A 153 3.37 3.96 -18.58
N TYR A 154 2.06 4.12 -18.46
CA TYR A 154 1.27 4.97 -19.35
C TYR A 154 0.90 6.27 -18.63
N VAL A 155 0.91 7.36 -19.38
CA VAL A 155 0.46 8.67 -18.91
C VAL A 155 -0.58 9.23 -19.86
N PHE A 156 -1.74 9.52 -19.30
CA PHE A 156 -2.92 10.02 -20.01
C PHE A 156 -3.22 11.46 -19.60
N ASP A 157 -3.80 12.22 -20.51
CA ASP A 157 -4.38 13.52 -20.21
C ASP A 157 -5.61 13.32 -19.31
N GLU A 158 -5.68 14.05 -18.21
CA GLU A 158 -6.72 13.87 -17.21
C GLU A 158 -8.11 14.29 -17.72
N VAL A 159 -8.17 15.22 -18.67
CA VAL A 159 -9.44 15.75 -19.20
C VAL A 159 -9.99 14.87 -20.31
N SER A 160 -9.18 14.52 -21.30
CA SER A 160 -9.61 13.76 -22.48
C SER A 160 -9.48 12.25 -22.31
N GLY A 161 -8.56 11.78 -21.46
CA GLY A 161 -8.18 10.37 -21.38
C GLY A 161 -7.28 9.92 -22.53
N GLU A 162 -6.79 10.83 -23.37
CA GLU A 162 -5.87 10.51 -24.46
C GLU A 162 -4.48 10.17 -23.91
N LEU A 163 -3.83 9.18 -24.50
CA LEU A 163 -2.45 8.83 -24.17
C LEU A 163 -1.52 9.99 -24.56
N VAL A 164 -0.78 10.52 -23.59
CA VAL A 164 0.25 11.55 -23.81
C VAL A 164 1.55 10.87 -24.20
N TRP A 165 2.01 9.93 -23.39
CA TRP A 165 3.22 9.14 -23.63
C TRP A 165 3.19 7.83 -22.82
N ASP A 166 4.03 6.88 -23.23
CA ASP A 166 4.31 5.66 -22.49
C ASP A 166 5.82 5.47 -22.33
N TYR A 167 6.23 4.80 -21.26
CA TYR A 167 7.61 4.50 -20.95
C TYR A 167 7.74 3.04 -20.51
N GLN A 168 8.69 2.32 -21.12
CA GLN A 168 8.94 0.92 -20.82
C GLN A 168 10.44 0.69 -20.62
N ARG A 169 10.80 -0.03 -19.55
CA ARG A 169 12.15 -0.54 -19.31
C ARG A 169 12.30 -1.95 -19.88
N ARG A 170 13.55 -2.39 -20.04
CA ARG A 170 13.84 -3.75 -20.50
C ARG A 170 13.29 -4.74 -19.47
N GLN A 171 12.34 -5.57 -19.89
CA GLN A 171 11.87 -6.68 -19.07
C GLN A 171 13.04 -7.64 -18.79
N PRO A 172 13.25 -8.06 -17.54
CA PRO A 172 14.26 -9.06 -17.24
C PRO A 172 13.93 -10.42 -17.88
N ASP A 173 14.96 -11.22 -18.16
CA ASP A 173 14.79 -12.59 -18.67
C ASP A 173 14.40 -13.60 -17.54
N PHE A 174 14.15 -13.13 -16.32
CA PHE A 174 13.78 -13.93 -15.15
C PHE A 174 12.30 -13.71 -14.75
N PHE A 175 11.77 -14.59 -13.90
CA PHE A 175 10.39 -14.47 -13.41
C PHE A 175 10.25 -13.25 -12.49
N THR A 176 9.43 -12.29 -12.87
CA THR A 176 8.98 -11.19 -12.00
C THR A 176 7.72 -11.61 -11.26
N ILE A 177 7.60 -11.22 -9.98
CA ILE A 177 6.35 -11.31 -9.24
C ILE A 177 5.45 -10.19 -9.76
N LYS A 178 4.18 -10.53 -9.99
CA LYS A 178 3.21 -9.59 -10.53
C LYS A 178 2.89 -8.48 -9.52
N GLY A 179 3.27 -7.25 -9.85
CA GLY A 179 2.84 -6.04 -9.17
C GLY A 179 3.46 -4.79 -9.80
N GLY A 180 2.78 -4.15 -10.76
CA GLY A 180 3.32 -2.90 -11.33
C GLY A 180 3.56 -1.84 -10.23
N GLY A 181 4.75 -1.22 -10.24
CA GLY A 181 5.10 -0.15 -9.30
C GLY A 181 4.11 1.00 -9.38
N THR A 182 3.51 1.40 -8.25
CA THR A 182 2.55 2.51 -8.24
C THR A 182 3.28 3.84 -8.48
N PRO A 183 3.01 4.56 -9.58
CA PRO A 183 3.73 5.80 -9.89
C PRO A 183 3.35 6.93 -8.92
N VAL A 184 4.21 7.93 -8.82
CA VAL A 184 3.95 9.17 -8.06
C VAL A 184 4.20 10.37 -8.96
N ILE A 185 3.19 11.23 -9.12
CA ILE A 185 3.31 12.49 -9.85
C ILE A 185 3.61 13.60 -8.83
N SER A 186 4.74 14.29 -8.98
CA SER A 186 5.15 15.36 -8.07
C SER A 186 5.87 16.46 -8.83
N GLY A 187 5.22 17.63 -8.93
CA GLY A 187 5.71 18.75 -9.73
C GLY A 187 5.82 18.37 -11.21
N ASP A 188 6.99 18.58 -11.80
CA ASP A 188 7.31 18.26 -13.19
C ASP A 188 7.93 16.86 -13.37
N ARG A 189 7.77 15.98 -12.38
CA ARG A 189 8.33 14.62 -12.37
C ARG A 189 7.32 13.54 -12.06
N ILE A 190 7.60 12.36 -12.61
CA ILE A 190 6.94 11.10 -12.27
C ILE A 190 8.01 10.12 -11.77
N TYR A 191 7.79 9.59 -10.56
CA TYR A 191 8.63 8.56 -9.96
C TYR A 191 7.96 7.20 -10.07
N CYS A 192 8.69 6.19 -10.51
CA CYS A 192 8.13 4.85 -10.69
C CYS A 192 9.17 3.75 -10.47
N GLY A 193 8.80 2.74 -9.70
CA GLY A 193 9.53 1.48 -9.59
C GLY A 193 9.20 0.55 -10.75
N PHE A 194 10.17 -0.25 -11.19
CA PHE A 194 10.02 -1.25 -12.25
C PHE A 194 10.54 -2.60 -11.77
N ALA A 195 10.05 -3.69 -12.38
CA ALA A 195 10.43 -5.05 -11.99
C ALA A 195 11.91 -5.39 -12.24
N ASP A 196 12.62 -4.58 -13.02
CA ASP A 196 14.07 -4.72 -13.24
C ASP A 196 14.92 -4.15 -12.09
N GLY A 197 14.32 -3.83 -10.94
CA GLY A 197 15.03 -3.29 -9.78
C GLY A 197 15.31 -1.81 -9.85
N HIS A 198 14.80 -1.10 -10.86
CA HIS A 198 15.05 0.32 -10.99
C HIS A 198 13.91 1.15 -10.43
N LEU A 199 14.29 2.20 -9.70
CA LEU A 199 13.45 3.36 -9.47
C LEU A 199 13.89 4.44 -10.46
N VAL A 200 12.95 5.02 -11.19
CA VAL A 200 13.25 6.10 -12.15
C VAL A 200 12.52 7.38 -11.80
N SER A 201 13.08 8.48 -12.27
CA SER A 201 12.45 9.79 -12.39
C SER A 201 12.33 10.14 -13.86
N LEU A 202 11.12 10.49 -14.27
CA LEU A 202 10.77 10.88 -15.64
C LEU A 202 10.22 12.30 -15.64
N PHE A 203 10.51 13.08 -16.68
CA PHE A 203 9.85 14.36 -16.90
C PHE A 203 8.36 14.13 -17.21
N ALA A 204 7.47 14.79 -16.45
CA ALA A 204 6.03 14.51 -16.52
C ALA A 204 5.40 14.88 -17.88
N ASP A 205 5.96 15.87 -18.58
CA ASP A 205 5.43 16.38 -19.85
C ASP A 205 5.80 15.53 -21.07
N SER A 206 6.92 14.80 -20.99
CA SER A 206 7.57 14.18 -22.14
C SER A 206 7.88 12.70 -21.96
N GLY A 207 7.95 12.22 -20.71
CA GLY A 207 8.40 10.88 -20.38
C GLY A 207 9.91 10.68 -20.56
N GLU A 208 10.68 11.76 -20.78
CA GLU A 208 12.14 11.68 -20.86
C GLU A 208 12.73 11.24 -19.51
N LEU A 209 13.78 10.41 -19.57
CA LEU A 209 14.49 9.95 -18.37
C LEU A 209 15.34 11.07 -17.77
N ASP A 210 15.04 11.44 -16.54
CA ASP A 210 15.86 12.35 -15.73
C ASP A 210 16.98 11.56 -15.04
N TRP A 211 16.61 10.56 -14.24
CA TRP A 211 17.55 9.64 -13.61
C TRP A 211 16.96 8.25 -13.40
N ALA A 212 17.84 7.25 -13.27
CA ALA A 212 17.48 5.88 -12.89
C ALA A 212 18.43 5.38 -11.80
N ALA A 213 17.87 4.94 -10.67
CA ALA A 213 18.59 4.33 -9.55
C ALA A 213 18.37 2.82 -9.59
N ASN A 214 19.46 2.05 -9.62
CA ASN A 214 19.39 0.59 -9.48
C ASN A 214 19.33 0.22 -7.99
N LEU A 215 18.16 -0.26 -7.55
CA LEU A 215 17.90 -0.72 -6.20
C LEU A 215 18.02 -2.25 -6.10
N GLY A 216 18.19 -2.98 -7.19
CA GLY A 216 18.40 -4.43 -7.18
C GLY A 216 19.86 -4.81 -6.96
N ASP A 217 20.09 -6.00 -6.38
CA ASP A 217 21.37 -6.69 -6.54
C ASP A 217 21.27 -7.55 -7.81
N ALA A 218 22.11 -7.27 -8.81
CA ALA A 218 22.14 -7.97 -10.10
C ALA A 218 22.45 -9.49 -10.00
N SER A 219 22.67 -10.00 -8.79
CA SER A 219 22.97 -11.40 -8.49
C SER A 219 21.78 -12.26 -8.03
N GLN A 220 20.58 -11.67 -7.83
CA GLN A 220 19.40 -12.39 -7.34
C GLN A 220 18.29 -12.46 -8.39
N GLU A 221 17.58 -13.59 -8.45
CA GLU A 221 16.55 -13.94 -9.45
C GLU A 221 15.22 -13.16 -9.32
N PHE A 222 15.14 -12.12 -8.49
CA PHE A 222 13.91 -11.34 -8.24
C PHE A 222 14.26 -9.87 -7.98
N GLY A 223 14.00 -8.96 -8.93
CA GLY A 223 14.38 -7.55 -8.86
C GLY A 223 13.24 -6.60 -8.47
N ASP A 224 12.09 -7.11 -8.06
CA ASP A 224 10.83 -6.38 -8.21
C ASP A 224 10.72 -5.14 -7.30
N VAL A 225 10.24 -3.99 -7.80
CA VAL A 225 9.95 -2.76 -7.02
C VAL A 225 8.45 -2.46 -7.16
N ASP A 226 7.64 -3.18 -6.40
CA ASP A 226 6.19 -3.28 -6.65
C ASP A 226 5.36 -2.41 -5.70
N LEU A 227 5.96 -1.94 -4.61
CA LEU A 227 5.24 -1.10 -3.64
C LEU A 227 5.26 0.38 -4.04
N PRO A 228 4.21 1.13 -3.65
CA PRO A 228 4.17 2.57 -3.89
C PRO A 228 5.41 3.27 -3.35
N VAL A 229 5.97 4.15 -4.17
CA VAL A 229 7.05 5.05 -3.73
C VAL A 229 6.47 6.04 -2.73
N ILE A 230 7.09 6.17 -1.56
CA ILE A 230 6.69 7.14 -0.55
C ILE A 230 7.56 8.39 -0.69
N GLU A 231 6.95 9.52 -1.00
CA GLU A 231 7.63 10.81 -1.04
C GLU A 231 7.60 11.52 0.32
N ASP A 232 8.75 12.05 0.76
CA ASP A 232 8.88 12.92 1.94
C ASP A 232 9.94 14.00 1.71
N GLY A 233 9.48 15.17 1.24
CA GLY A 233 10.38 16.28 0.91
C GLY A 233 11.37 15.90 -0.19
N GLU A 234 12.65 15.87 0.14
CA GLU A 234 13.74 15.56 -0.79
C GLU A 234 14.05 14.06 -0.91
N LEU A 235 13.33 13.21 -0.17
CA LEU A 235 13.55 11.76 -0.18
C LEU A 235 12.38 11.01 -0.80
N LEU A 236 12.72 9.92 -1.48
CA LEU A 236 11.81 8.87 -1.90
C LEU A 236 12.18 7.58 -1.18
N TYR A 237 11.18 6.90 -0.61
CA TYR A 237 11.34 5.57 -0.07
C TYR A 237 10.73 4.54 -1.01
N ALA A 238 11.54 3.58 -1.42
CA ALA A 238 11.12 2.50 -2.31
C ALA A 238 11.45 1.15 -1.68
N VAL A 239 10.66 0.14 -2.03
CA VAL A 239 10.85 -1.23 -1.57
C VAL A 239 11.16 -2.10 -2.77
N SER A 240 12.30 -2.78 -2.73
CA SER A 240 12.61 -3.87 -3.66
C SER A 240 12.36 -5.20 -2.96
N TYR A 241 11.64 -6.12 -3.60
CA TYR A 241 11.22 -7.40 -3.06
C TYR A 241 12.41 -8.24 -2.54
N ALA A 242 13.53 -8.27 -3.27
CA ALA A 242 14.76 -8.95 -2.85
C ALA A 242 15.78 -8.02 -2.17
N GLY A 243 15.64 -6.70 -2.34
CA GLY A 243 16.62 -5.71 -1.90
C GLY A 243 16.34 -5.05 -0.54
N GLY A 244 15.10 -5.12 -0.06
CA GLY A 244 14.69 -4.44 1.17
C GLY A 244 14.17 -3.02 0.92
N ILE A 245 14.44 -2.11 1.85
CA ILE A 245 13.92 -0.74 1.84
C ILE A 245 15.07 0.23 1.52
N TYR A 246 14.80 1.18 0.62
CA TYR A 246 15.75 2.15 0.11
C TYR A 246 15.22 3.55 0.34
N ALA A 247 16.07 4.45 0.82
CA ALA A 247 15.84 5.88 0.73
C ALA A 247 16.77 6.46 -0.34
N VAL A 248 16.20 7.16 -1.31
CA VAL A 248 16.96 7.85 -2.36
C VAL A 248 16.65 9.34 -2.36
N GLU A 249 17.62 10.14 -2.76
CA GLU A 249 17.40 11.57 -3.00
C GLU A 249 16.55 11.78 -4.26
N LYS A 250 15.48 12.53 -4.13
CA LYS A 250 14.47 12.80 -5.16
C LYS A 250 15.06 13.50 -6.40
N SER A 251 16.06 14.36 -6.21
CA SER A 251 16.68 15.15 -7.29
C SER A 251 17.69 14.39 -8.14
N SER A 252 18.28 13.32 -7.63
CA SER A 252 19.41 12.64 -8.31
C SER A 252 19.30 11.12 -8.38
N GLY A 253 18.40 10.51 -7.59
CA GLY A 253 18.34 9.07 -7.41
C GLY A 253 19.48 8.52 -6.53
N ALA A 254 20.28 9.38 -5.90
CA ALA A 254 21.39 8.95 -5.05
C ALA A 254 20.87 8.17 -3.84
N LEU A 255 21.46 6.99 -3.60
CA LEU A 255 21.14 6.17 -2.42
C LEU A 255 21.61 6.86 -1.14
N MET A 256 20.68 7.13 -0.24
CA MET A 256 20.96 7.75 1.07
C MET A 256 21.20 6.68 2.14
N TRP A 257 20.31 5.71 2.22
CA TRP A 257 20.46 4.54 3.08
C TRP A 257 19.65 3.36 2.55
N ARG A 258 20.00 2.16 3.00
CA ARG A 258 19.30 0.90 2.69
C ARG A 258 19.15 0.07 3.96
N GLN A 259 18.02 -0.61 4.09
CA GLN A 259 17.77 -1.61 5.12
C GLN A 259 17.38 -2.95 4.49
N ASP A 260 18.17 -3.99 4.74
CA ASP A 260 17.89 -5.34 4.26
C ASP A 260 16.75 -5.97 5.08
N ILE A 261 15.59 -6.13 4.43
CA ILE A 261 14.42 -6.83 4.96
C ILE A 261 13.86 -7.69 3.84
N GLU A 262 13.75 -8.99 4.12
CA GLU A 262 13.24 -9.97 3.16
C GLU A 262 11.73 -9.82 2.96
N SER A 263 11.27 -9.88 1.71
CA SER A 263 9.85 -9.98 1.33
C SER A 263 8.94 -8.96 2.03
N VAL A 264 9.33 -7.68 2.01
CA VAL A 264 8.48 -6.59 2.50
C VAL A 264 7.19 -6.56 1.67
N ALA A 265 6.06 -6.71 2.33
CA ALA A 265 4.74 -6.82 1.69
C ALA A 265 3.96 -5.50 1.69
N ASP A 266 4.23 -4.61 2.66
CA ASP A 266 3.65 -3.26 2.69
C ASP A 266 4.54 -2.33 3.52
N LEU A 267 4.51 -1.03 3.20
CA LEU A 267 5.26 0.02 3.88
C LEU A 267 4.43 1.32 3.88
N ILE A 268 4.28 1.95 5.05
CA ILE A 268 3.70 3.30 5.16
C ILE A 268 4.62 4.18 5.98
N MET A 269 4.42 5.49 5.86
CA MET A 269 5.08 6.47 6.70
C MET A 269 4.12 7.07 7.74
N GLN A 270 4.60 7.25 8.97
CA GLN A 270 3.93 8.06 9.99
C GLN A 270 4.95 8.89 10.76
N GLY A 271 4.93 10.21 10.54
CA GLY A 271 5.82 11.13 11.24
C GLY A 271 7.29 10.77 10.99
N PRO A 272 8.06 10.39 12.03
CA PRO A 272 9.47 10.01 11.89
C PRO A 272 9.69 8.53 11.51
N TRP A 273 8.63 7.73 11.37
CA TRP A 273 8.74 6.28 11.21
C TRP A 273 8.29 5.80 9.84
N LEU A 274 9.03 4.84 9.30
CA LEU A 274 8.57 3.92 8.27
C LEU A 274 8.08 2.64 8.96
N LEU A 275 6.80 2.33 8.78
CA LEU A 275 6.13 1.18 9.39
C LEU A 275 5.91 0.13 8.30
N GLY A 276 6.38 -1.08 8.52
CA GLY A 276 6.37 -2.11 7.49
C GLY A 276 5.98 -3.49 8.01
N VAL A 277 5.56 -4.33 7.07
CA VAL A 277 5.36 -5.77 7.30
C VAL A 277 6.09 -6.58 6.24
N SER A 278 6.56 -7.76 6.64
CA SER A 278 7.14 -8.75 5.73
C SER A 278 6.25 -9.98 5.66
N ALA A 279 6.13 -10.56 4.47
CA ALA A 279 5.41 -11.81 4.24
C ALA A 279 5.95 -12.98 5.09
N THR A 280 7.19 -12.87 5.59
CA THR A 280 7.82 -13.81 6.55
C THR A 280 7.27 -13.72 7.98
N GLY A 281 6.34 -12.80 8.25
CA GLY A 281 5.67 -12.65 9.54
C GLY A 281 6.22 -11.52 10.42
N HIS A 282 7.12 -10.68 9.92
CA HIS A 282 7.67 -9.56 10.69
C HIS A 282 6.79 -8.31 10.57
N VAL A 283 6.69 -7.57 11.67
CA VAL A 283 6.13 -6.20 11.72
C VAL A 283 7.18 -5.31 12.37
N PHE A 284 7.44 -4.14 11.79
CA PHE A 284 8.54 -3.29 12.24
C PHE A 284 8.25 -1.80 12.07
N ALA A 285 9.03 -1.00 12.79
CA ALA A 285 9.19 0.42 12.56
C ALA A 285 10.67 0.73 12.40
N LEU A 286 11.01 1.49 11.36
CA LEU A 286 12.34 2.05 11.11
C LEU A 286 12.28 3.57 11.25
N SER A 287 13.39 4.18 11.63
CA SER A 287 13.59 5.63 11.51
C SER A 287 13.69 5.98 10.02
N LYS A 288 12.92 6.98 9.57
CA LYS A 288 12.94 7.39 8.16
C LYS A 288 14.24 8.10 7.74
N ASN A 289 15.02 8.56 8.71
CA ASN A 289 16.23 9.36 8.46
C ASN A 289 17.45 8.49 8.12
N ASP A 290 17.55 7.32 8.75
CA ASP A 290 18.75 6.47 8.71
C ASP A 290 18.43 4.97 8.56
N GLY A 291 17.15 4.58 8.53
CA GLY A 291 16.73 3.19 8.37
C GLY A 291 16.87 2.34 9.64
N GLU A 292 17.36 2.91 10.75
CA GLU A 292 17.62 2.16 11.98
C GLU A 292 16.31 1.62 12.61
N PRO A 293 16.28 0.36 13.07
CA PRO A 293 15.08 -0.24 13.65
C PRO A 293 14.72 0.41 14.99
N VAL A 294 13.50 0.96 15.07
CA VAL A 294 12.93 1.52 16.30
C VAL A 294 12.36 0.39 17.16
N TRP A 295 11.53 -0.46 16.56
CA TRP A 295 10.99 -1.67 17.17
C TRP A 295 10.66 -2.70 16.10
N ARG A 296 10.63 -3.98 16.47
CA ARG A 296 10.19 -5.07 15.59
C ARG A 296 9.70 -6.25 16.40
N PHE A 297 8.76 -7.00 15.83
CA PHE A 297 8.31 -8.27 16.39
C PHE A 297 7.94 -9.25 15.27
N ARG A 298 7.82 -10.52 15.63
CA ARG A 298 7.34 -11.58 14.76
C ARG A 298 5.92 -11.95 15.17
N MET A 299 5.02 -12.02 14.19
CA MET A 299 3.65 -12.49 14.35
C MET A 299 3.64 -13.98 14.78
N PRO A 300 2.56 -14.46 15.44
CA PRO A 300 2.40 -15.89 15.71
C PRO A 300 2.53 -16.72 14.44
N ASP A 301 2.93 -17.98 14.59
CA ASP A 301 3.10 -18.89 13.45
C ASP A 301 1.83 -18.96 12.58
N GLU A 302 2.02 -19.22 11.29
CA GLU A 302 0.97 -19.26 10.24
C GLU A 302 0.29 -17.92 9.91
N GLN A 303 0.66 -16.81 10.57
CA GLN A 303 0.17 -15.48 10.20
C GLN A 303 1.06 -14.82 9.15
N SER A 304 0.51 -14.59 7.96
CA SER A 304 1.17 -13.81 6.90
C SER A 304 0.58 -12.41 6.84
N PRO A 305 1.26 -11.38 7.39
CA PRO A 305 0.82 -9.99 7.26
C PRO A 305 1.06 -9.50 5.83
N VAL A 306 0.07 -8.80 5.27
CA VAL A 306 0.07 -8.41 3.85
C VAL A 306 -0.17 -6.93 3.61
N ALA A 307 -0.76 -6.23 4.57
CA ALA A 307 -1.03 -4.81 4.44
C ALA A 307 -1.14 -4.13 5.81
N LEU A 308 -0.91 -2.83 5.83
CA LEU A 308 -0.92 -2.04 7.05
C LEU A 308 -1.52 -0.65 6.86
N SER A 309 -2.09 -0.12 7.94
CA SER A 309 -2.64 1.23 7.99
C SER A 309 -2.61 1.75 9.41
N THR A 310 -2.65 3.07 9.58
CA THR A 310 -2.52 3.68 10.90
C THR A 310 -3.57 4.75 11.14
N THR A 311 -3.99 4.85 12.40
CA THR A 311 -4.80 5.97 12.92
C THR A 311 -3.93 7.05 13.57
N GLY A 312 -2.61 6.82 13.65
CA GLY A 312 -1.69 7.56 14.51
C GLY A 312 -1.26 6.70 15.72
N PRO A 313 -2.12 6.53 16.74
CA PRO A 313 -1.75 5.77 17.93
C PRO A 313 -1.79 4.24 17.72
N LEU A 314 -2.59 3.76 16.77
CA LEU A 314 -2.73 2.34 16.45
C LEU A 314 -2.36 2.05 15.00
N LEU A 315 -1.58 0.98 14.84
CA LEU A 315 -1.22 0.34 13.59
C LEU A 315 -2.09 -0.90 13.42
N SER A 316 -2.77 -0.96 12.30
CA SER A 316 -3.56 -2.10 11.85
C SER A 316 -2.73 -2.96 10.93
N VAL A 317 -2.70 -4.26 11.20
CA VAL A 317 -1.95 -5.25 10.44
C VAL A 317 -2.93 -6.28 9.89
N ALA A 318 -3.20 -6.18 8.59
CA ALA A 318 -4.04 -7.11 7.85
C ALA A 318 -3.26 -8.40 7.57
N THR A 319 -3.90 -9.54 7.78
CA THR A 319 -3.32 -10.86 7.50
C THR A 319 -4.09 -11.58 6.40
N ALA A 320 -3.35 -12.29 5.53
CA ALA A 320 -3.89 -12.91 4.33
C ALA A 320 -5.04 -13.88 4.61
N SER A 321 -4.97 -14.65 5.69
CA SER A 321 -5.98 -15.69 6.03
C SER A 321 -6.46 -15.62 7.48
N GLY A 322 -6.00 -14.62 8.24
CA GLY A 322 -6.16 -14.55 9.68
C GLY A 322 -6.97 -13.34 10.17
N PRO A 323 -6.79 -12.93 11.43
CA PRO A 323 -7.39 -11.70 11.96
C PRO A 323 -6.71 -10.44 11.43
N LEU A 324 -7.43 -9.33 11.49
CA LEU A 324 -6.86 -7.99 11.56
C LEU A 324 -6.30 -7.78 12.97
N TYR A 325 -5.00 -7.52 13.08
CA TYR A 325 -4.37 -7.16 14.35
C TYR A 325 -4.31 -5.65 14.50
N LEU A 326 -4.48 -5.18 15.74
CA LEU A 326 -4.28 -3.80 16.13
C LEU A 326 -3.16 -3.76 17.17
N VAL A 327 -2.10 -3.04 16.87
CA VAL A 327 -0.94 -2.85 17.73
C VAL A 327 -0.70 -1.36 17.94
N ARG A 328 -0.03 -0.99 19.03
CA ARG A 328 0.34 0.40 19.28
C ARG A 328 1.48 0.81 18.35
N THR A 329 1.31 1.90 17.61
CA THR A 329 2.31 2.35 16.63
C THR A 329 3.66 2.69 17.25
N ARG A 330 3.67 3.18 18.49
CA ARG A 330 4.90 3.61 19.18
C ARG A 330 5.83 2.48 19.59
N ASP A 331 5.30 1.32 19.96
CA ASP A 331 6.08 0.26 20.59
C ASP A 331 5.70 -1.15 20.15
N GLY A 332 4.83 -1.30 19.14
CA GLY A 332 4.43 -2.58 18.57
C GLY A 332 3.63 -3.48 19.52
N ARG A 333 3.24 -3.01 20.72
CA ARG A 333 2.50 -3.84 21.66
C ARG A 333 1.08 -4.14 21.16
N PRO A 334 0.61 -5.39 21.22
CA PRO A 334 -0.73 -5.72 20.78
C PRO A 334 -1.80 -5.07 21.65
N VAL A 335 -2.90 -4.66 21.01
CA VAL A 335 -4.09 -4.08 21.63
C VAL A 335 -5.26 -5.04 21.53
N THR A 336 -5.54 -5.51 20.31
CA THR A 336 -6.63 -6.46 20.04
C THR A 336 -6.44 -7.14 18.69
N ARG A 337 -7.27 -8.14 18.41
CA ARG A 337 -7.38 -8.78 17.10
C ARG A 337 -8.85 -9.05 16.76
N TRP A 338 -9.19 -9.00 15.49
CA TRP A 338 -10.56 -9.21 15.00
C TRP A 338 -10.57 -10.05 13.73
N ASN A 339 -11.28 -11.17 13.74
CA ASN A 339 -11.40 -12.05 12.59
C ASN A 339 -12.88 -12.16 12.15
N PRO A 340 -13.31 -11.41 11.12
CA PRO A 340 -14.70 -11.44 10.68
C PRO A 340 -15.04 -12.58 9.72
N SER A 341 -14.11 -13.18 8.98
CA SER A 341 -14.46 -14.36 8.16
C SER A 341 -13.33 -15.17 7.52
N SER A 342 -12.22 -14.56 7.08
CA SER A 342 -11.28 -15.25 6.16
C SER A 342 -10.01 -14.45 5.80
N GLY A 343 -9.58 -13.51 6.64
CA GLY A 343 -8.45 -12.63 6.30
C GLY A 343 -8.80 -11.46 5.38
N PHE A 344 -7.75 -10.75 4.99
CA PHE A 344 -7.77 -9.47 4.29
C PHE A 344 -6.56 -9.38 3.36
N GLN A 345 -6.71 -8.89 2.12
CA GLN A 345 -5.56 -8.57 1.26
C GLN A 345 -5.12 -7.11 1.37
N ARG A 346 -6.02 -6.21 1.79
CA ARG A 346 -5.77 -4.77 1.86
C ARG A 346 -5.98 -4.24 3.27
N ALA A 347 -5.26 -3.17 3.57
CA ALA A 347 -5.37 -2.50 4.86
C ALA A 347 -6.73 -1.81 5.01
N PRO A 348 -7.27 -1.74 6.23
CA PRO A 348 -8.42 -0.89 6.53
C PRO A 348 -8.09 0.59 6.31
N VAL A 349 -9.13 1.40 6.10
CA VAL A 349 -9.05 2.87 6.12
C VAL A 349 -9.86 3.41 7.29
N TYR A 350 -9.52 4.62 7.75
CA TYR A 350 -10.08 5.20 8.96
C TYR A 350 -10.59 6.61 8.70
N ASP A 351 -11.74 6.92 9.29
CA ASP A 351 -12.10 8.30 9.60
C ASP A 351 -11.74 8.60 11.08
N SER A 352 -12.22 9.72 11.62
CA SER A 352 -11.96 10.10 13.02
C SER A 352 -12.61 9.19 14.08
N VAL A 353 -13.55 8.31 13.70
CA VAL A 353 -14.41 7.53 14.61
C VAL A 353 -14.46 6.04 14.28
N ARG A 354 -14.35 5.65 13.01
CA ARG A 354 -14.60 4.34 12.45
C ARG A 354 -13.43 3.85 11.61
N GLY A 355 -13.30 2.53 11.54
CA GLY A 355 -12.52 1.83 10.53
C GLY A 355 -13.43 1.17 9.50
N TYR A 356 -12.92 1.04 8.28
CA TYR A 356 -13.59 0.40 7.16
C TYR A 356 -12.65 -0.60 6.50
N THR A 357 -13.14 -1.80 6.24
CA THR A 357 -12.32 -2.85 5.62
C THR A 357 -13.17 -3.78 4.77
N LEU A 358 -12.58 -4.24 3.67
CA LEU A 358 -13.15 -5.28 2.82
C LEU A 358 -12.50 -6.62 3.19
N SER A 359 -13.29 -7.61 3.59
CA SER A 359 -12.75 -8.95 3.87
C SER A 359 -12.56 -9.74 2.59
N ASN A 360 -11.71 -10.77 2.66
CA ASN A 360 -11.48 -11.73 1.57
C ASN A 360 -12.75 -12.41 1.03
N ARG A 361 -13.85 -12.41 1.78
CA ARG A 361 -15.14 -12.95 1.34
C ARG A 361 -16.04 -11.92 0.65
N GLY A 362 -15.56 -10.71 0.39
CA GLY A 362 -16.32 -9.67 -0.30
C GLY A 362 -17.29 -8.89 0.59
N TYR A 363 -17.10 -8.92 1.91
CA TYR A 363 -17.91 -8.12 2.83
C TYR A 363 -17.18 -6.84 3.22
N LEU A 364 -17.80 -5.69 2.94
CA LEU A 364 -17.35 -4.39 3.44
C LEU A 364 -17.93 -4.18 4.83
N TYR A 365 -17.06 -3.86 5.80
CA TYR A 365 -17.44 -3.60 7.18
C TYR A 365 -17.19 -2.14 7.55
N GLY A 366 -18.12 -1.56 8.31
CA GLY A 366 -17.89 -0.36 9.11
C GLY A 366 -17.89 -0.73 10.59
N TYR A 367 -16.83 -0.37 11.30
CA TYR A 367 -16.64 -0.76 12.69
C TYR A 367 -16.01 0.34 13.53
N ARG A 368 -16.15 0.24 14.85
CA ARG A 368 -15.49 1.12 15.83
C ARG A 368 -14.70 0.30 16.85
N LEU A 369 -13.71 0.95 17.46
CA LEU A 369 -13.03 0.42 18.63
C LEU A 369 -13.75 0.88 19.89
N ALA A 370 -14.17 -0.08 20.72
CA ALA A 370 -14.71 0.16 22.05
C ALA A 370 -13.63 -0.21 23.09
N TYR A 371 -13.20 0.76 23.89
CA TYR A 371 -12.19 0.58 24.94
C TYR A 371 -12.82 0.21 26.27
#